data_AF-A0A518JML2-F1
#
_entry.id   AF-A0A518JML2-F1
#
_cell.length_a   1.000
_cell.length_b   1.000
_cell.length_c   1.000
_cell.angle_alpha   90.00
_cell.angle_beta   90.00
_cell.angle_gamma   90.00
#
_symmetry.space_group_name_H-M   'P 1'
#
loop_
_entity.id
_entity.type
_entity.pdbx_description
1 polymer ?
#
loop_
_entity_poly.entity_id
_entity_poly.type
_entity_poly.pdbx_seq_one_letter_code
_entity_poly.pdbx_strand_id
1 'polypeptide(L)'
;MPSPHLGPPIGRHKMTLCPQTITRIAVVFAALLPTSWIAAQSNVPSQTQLIDKHIKQGWIDYELKPSPTSPDGKWCRRVYLDIIGRIPTPEELDAFLQDKGADKDQRLVNSLLHDDRYTEEYARNWATIWTNILIGQTGGNERNSLTSRAGMSKYLRDSFARNKPYNDMVFELVTATGSTKPGTENFNGATNFLAMKVNEDQATLATSSTSRIFMGLQVQCTQCHNHPFNQWKQQKFWEFNSFFRQTRALRRYVSGTRDVSHAELVDEDFAGEAGDPSKAIVFYELRNGLTRTAGPVFMDGTEVDVSGYVSDVNRREALGKMMIESEFMDKMIVNRMWAHFMGYAFTKPVDDLGPHNVASHPQLLNELGAEFRKSSFDLKQLIQWIALSEPYRLSSQTTGSNASDDPQQGEPPKFTHFYLRQMSAEQLYQSLVSTNKASGQGSYEQQEEKRNQWLQQFVSAFGTDEGDESTSFNGSIPQALMMFNGDLVKNATSVENGTFLGDLSRQNLKPADKVHRLFLAGMGRRATRDELTIANKLLGARKGDQAEMLQDLWWSILNSNEFILNH
;
A
#
# COMPACT_ATOMS: atom_id res chain seq x y z
N MET A 1 33.41 -53.29 46.38
CA MET A 1 34.36 -53.20 47.53
C MET A 1 33.97 -51.96 48.32
N PRO A 2 33.57 -52.08 49.60
CA PRO A 2 32.91 -50.99 50.33
C PRO A 2 33.82 -50.20 51.29
N SER A 3 33.26 -49.09 51.77
CA SER A 3 33.52 -48.32 53.02
C SER A 3 33.97 -49.15 54.25
N PRO A 4 34.54 -48.56 55.34
CA PRO A 4 33.87 -47.48 56.09
C PRO A 4 34.68 -46.48 56.98
N HIS A 5 33.94 -45.45 57.43
CA HIS A 5 33.90 -44.74 58.73
C HIS A 5 35.05 -44.79 59.75
N LEU A 6 35.25 -43.64 60.43
CA LEU A 6 35.26 -43.53 61.91
C LEU A 6 34.95 -42.09 62.37
N GLY A 7 34.28 -41.93 63.51
CA GLY A 7 34.15 -40.70 64.33
C GLY A 7 34.20 -41.08 65.82
N PRO A 8 33.69 -40.31 66.81
CA PRO A 8 33.38 -38.87 66.83
C PRO A 8 34.32 -38.05 67.79
N PRO A 9 34.17 -37.96 69.15
CA PRO A 9 33.10 -37.32 69.93
C PRO A 9 33.52 -36.21 70.94
N ILE A 10 32.65 -35.18 71.04
CA ILE A 10 32.18 -34.47 72.26
C ILE A 10 33.17 -33.73 73.19
N GLY A 11 32.88 -32.44 73.44
CA GLY A 11 33.33 -31.69 74.63
C GLY A 11 32.47 -30.44 74.89
N ARG A 12 31.89 -30.28 76.09
CA ARG A 12 30.89 -29.22 76.42
C ARG A 12 31.47 -28.06 77.25
N HIS A 13 30.91 -26.86 76.98
CA HIS A 13 30.65 -25.71 77.87
C HIS A 13 31.68 -25.23 78.92
N LYS A 14 32.02 -23.93 78.85
CA LYS A 14 31.62 -22.87 79.82
C LYS A 14 31.90 -21.49 79.18
N MET A 15 30.91 -20.63 78.95
CA MET A 15 30.24 -19.70 79.88
C MET A 15 30.97 -18.34 80.01
N THR A 16 30.41 -17.33 79.31
CA THR A 16 30.40 -15.87 79.59
C THR A 16 31.65 -15.16 80.12
N LEU A 17 32.09 -14.13 79.37
CA LEU A 17 32.23 -12.76 79.85
C LEU A 17 32.29 -11.79 78.67
N CYS A 18 31.52 -10.70 78.72
CA CYS A 18 31.68 -9.51 77.88
C CYS A 18 32.30 -8.43 78.79
N PRO A 19 33.30 -7.66 78.32
CA PRO A 19 32.94 -6.38 77.70
C PRO A 19 33.82 -5.91 76.54
N GLN A 20 33.16 -5.27 75.57
CA GLN A 20 33.56 -4.07 74.82
C GLN A 20 34.83 -4.04 73.92
N THR A 21 34.60 -3.38 72.78
CA THR A 21 35.51 -2.54 71.95
C THR A 21 36.21 -3.16 70.73
N ILE A 22 36.15 -2.38 69.64
CA ILE A 22 36.91 -2.47 68.36
C ILE A 22 36.48 -3.58 67.39
N THR A 23 35.32 -3.40 66.75
CA THR A 23 35.04 -4.01 65.44
C THR A 23 35.55 -3.07 64.33
N ARG A 24 36.42 -3.58 63.44
CA ARG A 24 36.82 -2.88 62.22
C ARG A 24 35.60 -2.72 61.30
N ILE A 25 35.20 -1.49 61.02
CA ILE A 25 34.25 -1.21 59.92
C ILE A 25 35.04 -1.34 58.60
N ALA A 26 34.72 -2.39 57.83
CA ALA A 26 35.11 -2.45 56.44
C ALA A 26 34.26 -1.44 55.66
N VAL A 27 34.88 -0.37 55.16
CA VAL A 27 34.21 0.58 54.27
C VAL A 27 34.01 -0.10 52.92
N VAL A 28 32.81 -0.63 52.70
CA VAL A 28 32.35 -1.00 51.35
C VAL A 28 32.13 0.30 50.58
N PHE A 29 33.03 0.60 49.65
CA PHE A 29 32.78 1.62 48.62
C PHE A 29 31.66 1.10 47.71
N ALA A 30 30.41 1.37 48.09
CA ALA A 30 29.28 1.29 47.19
C ALA A 30 29.46 2.36 46.13
N ALA A 31 29.97 1.97 44.96
CA ALA A 31 29.99 2.83 43.79
C ALA A 31 28.55 3.18 43.44
N LEU A 32 28.16 4.43 43.71
CA LEU A 32 26.89 5.02 43.27
C LEU A 32 26.93 5.16 41.75
N LEU A 33 26.68 4.06 41.04
CA LEU A 33 26.29 4.09 39.64
C LEU A 33 24.98 4.89 39.56
N PRO A 34 24.86 5.89 38.66
CA PRO A 34 23.61 6.61 38.48
C PRO A 34 22.56 5.66 37.88
N THR A 35 21.72 5.11 38.74
CA THR A 35 20.58 4.24 38.40
C THR A 35 19.41 5.05 37.82
N SER A 36 19.68 5.79 36.75
CA SER A 36 18.67 6.56 36.02
C SER A 36 19.09 6.83 34.56
N TRP A 37 19.44 5.76 33.84
CA TRP A 37 19.15 5.66 32.40
C TRP A 37 18.05 4.61 32.21
N ILE A 38 16.82 4.98 32.57
CA ILE A 38 15.68 4.43 31.84
C ILE A 38 15.85 4.98 30.43
N ALA A 39 16.39 4.17 29.53
CA ALA A 39 16.29 4.45 28.11
C ALA A 39 14.80 4.66 27.85
N ALA A 40 14.43 5.84 27.34
CA ALA A 40 13.05 6.11 26.96
C ALA A 40 12.63 4.97 26.03
N GLN A 41 11.68 4.13 26.46
CA GLN A 41 11.18 3.06 25.62
C GLN A 41 10.67 3.74 24.35
N SER A 42 11.32 3.43 23.23
CA SER A 42 10.87 3.91 21.94
C SER A 42 9.45 3.40 21.77
N ASN A 43 8.48 4.32 21.61
CA ASN A 43 7.07 4.00 21.32
C ASN A 43 6.88 3.38 19.90
N VAL A 44 7.93 2.73 19.39
CA VAL A 44 7.97 2.04 18.10
C VAL A 44 7.30 0.68 18.29
N PRO A 45 6.24 0.36 17.53
CA PRO A 45 5.53 -0.92 17.64
C PRO A 45 6.47 -2.13 17.55
N SER A 46 6.15 -3.19 18.29
CA SER A 46 6.92 -4.45 18.25
C SER A 46 7.02 -5.04 16.85
N GLN A 47 6.01 -4.82 16.00
CA GLN A 47 5.97 -5.27 14.61
C GLN A 47 6.94 -4.46 13.72
N THR A 48 7.18 -3.18 14.03
CA THR A 48 8.25 -2.41 13.38
C THR A 48 9.62 -2.96 13.76
N GLN A 49 9.83 -3.31 15.04
CA GLN A 49 11.07 -3.95 15.49
C GLN A 49 11.28 -5.34 14.85
N LEU A 50 10.18 -6.06 14.58
CA LEU A 50 10.17 -7.34 13.85
C LEU A 50 10.59 -7.15 12.39
N ILE A 51 10.06 -6.13 11.70
CA ILE A 51 10.49 -5.74 10.35
C ILE A 51 12.00 -5.44 10.36
N ASP A 52 12.44 -4.53 11.23
CA ASP A 52 13.84 -4.09 11.30
C ASP A 52 14.79 -5.27 11.56
N LYS A 53 14.42 -6.20 12.45
CA LYS A 53 15.19 -7.40 12.77
C LYS A 53 15.40 -8.29 11.55
N HIS A 54 14.33 -8.66 10.83
CA HIS A 54 14.44 -9.59 9.69
C HIS A 54 15.16 -8.97 8.50
N ILE A 55 14.92 -7.68 8.22
CA ILE A 55 15.62 -6.98 7.14
C ILE A 55 17.12 -6.82 7.46
N LYS A 56 17.49 -6.49 8.71
CA LYS A 56 18.89 -6.46 9.15
C LYS A 56 19.57 -7.82 9.07
N GLN A 57 18.86 -8.91 9.37
CA GLN A 57 19.40 -10.26 9.18
C GLN A 57 19.75 -10.51 7.71
N GLY A 58 18.87 -10.12 6.78
CA GLY A 58 19.18 -10.15 5.35
C GLY A 58 20.44 -9.36 4.99
N TRP A 59 20.61 -8.14 5.51
CA TRP A 59 21.85 -7.36 5.26
C TRP A 59 23.12 -8.05 5.76
N ILE A 60 23.05 -8.70 6.93
CA ILE A 60 24.15 -9.48 7.50
C ILE A 60 24.46 -10.71 6.63
N ASP A 61 23.44 -11.47 6.23
CA ASP A 61 23.57 -12.71 5.46
C ASP A 61 24.14 -12.47 4.04
N TYR A 62 23.89 -11.30 3.46
CA TYR A 62 24.43 -10.88 2.16
C TYR A 62 25.69 -9.99 2.26
N GLU A 63 26.24 -9.77 3.46
CA GLU A 63 27.39 -8.90 3.75
C GLU A 63 27.24 -7.43 3.26
N LEU A 64 25.99 -6.97 3.10
CA LEU A 64 25.66 -5.62 2.63
C LEU A 64 25.60 -4.62 3.80
N LYS A 65 25.85 -3.34 3.51
CA LYS A 65 25.60 -2.24 4.45
C LYS A 65 24.56 -1.29 3.90
N PRO A 66 23.51 -0.95 4.68
CA PRO A 66 22.47 -0.05 4.21
C PRO A 66 22.99 1.35 3.94
N SER A 67 22.26 2.08 3.10
CA SER A 67 22.43 3.52 2.91
C SER A 67 22.15 4.28 4.22
N PRO A 68 22.69 5.50 4.39
CA PRO A 68 22.40 6.31 5.57
C PRO A 68 20.90 6.66 5.66
N THR A 69 20.44 7.00 6.87
CA THR A 69 19.10 7.55 7.12
C THR A 69 18.81 8.74 6.20
N SER A 70 17.61 8.76 5.60
CA SER A 70 17.13 9.86 4.77
C SER A 70 16.97 11.14 5.59
N PRO A 71 17.31 12.33 5.05
CA PRO A 71 17.01 13.60 5.71
C PRO A 71 15.52 13.75 6.00
N ASP A 72 15.18 14.27 7.20
CA ASP A 72 13.82 14.40 7.70
C ASP A 72 12.80 14.94 6.69
N GLY A 73 13.15 15.96 5.90
CA GLY A 73 12.22 16.55 4.92
C GLY A 73 11.93 15.65 3.71
N LYS A 74 12.87 14.80 3.29
CA LYS A 74 12.65 13.79 2.25
C LYS A 74 11.77 12.67 2.78
N TRP A 75 12.05 12.18 4.00
CA TRP A 75 11.19 11.19 4.67
C TRP A 75 9.77 11.71 4.90
N CYS A 76 9.60 12.95 5.37
CA CYS A 76 8.30 13.60 5.51
C CYS A 76 7.54 13.61 4.17
N ARG A 77 8.20 14.08 3.09
CA ARG A 77 7.62 14.09 1.74
C ARG A 77 7.14 12.70 1.29
N ARG A 78 7.97 11.67 1.52
CA ARG A 78 7.70 10.27 1.21
C ARG A 78 6.46 9.74 1.94
N VAL A 79 6.39 9.97 3.26
CA VAL A 79 5.25 9.60 4.13
C VAL A 79 3.94 10.24 3.67
N TYR A 80 3.94 11.54 3.37
CA TYR A 80 2.75 12.24 2.86
C TYR A 80 2.26 11.65 1.53
N LEU A 81 3.19 11.36 0.60
CA LEU A 81 2.85 10.77 -0.70
C LEU A 81 2.26 9.37 -0.58
N ASP A 82 2.85 8.53 0.26
CA ASP A 82 2.45 7.13 0.37
C ASP A 82 1.16 6.93 1.18
N ILE A 83 0.92 7.76 2.19
CA ILE A 83 -0.27 7.65 3.06
C ILE A 83 -1.47 8.41 2.48
N ILE A 84 -1.32 9.68 2.07
CA ILE A 84 -2.44 10.55 1.65
C ILE A 84 -2.38 11.02 0.19
N GLY A 85 -1.39 10.57 -0.58
CA GLY A 85 -1.38 10.76 -2.03
C GLY A 85 -0.97 12.16 -2.50
N ARG A 86 -0.23 12.93 -1.71
CA ARG A 86 0.32 14.25 -2.11
C ARG A 86 1.61 14.58 -1.38
N ILE A 87 2.38 15.56 -1.84
CA ILE A 87 3.45 16.18 -1.04
C ILE A 87 2.87 16.99 0.15
N PRO A 88 3.65 17.20 1.24
CA PRO A 88 3.27 18.12 2.30
C PRO A 88 3.21 19.54 1.79
N THR A 89 2.29 20.33 2.34
CA THR A 89 2.31 21.79 2.22
C THR A 89 3.54 22.37 2.92
N PRO A 90 3.99 23.58 2.56
CA PRO A 90 5.11 24.24 3.22
C PRO A 90 4.93 24.36 4.74
N GLU A 91 3.70 24.64 5.20
CA GLU A 91 3.34 24.77 6.61
C GLU A 91 3.42 23.43 7.37
N GLU A 92 2.92 22.34 6.77
CA GLU A 92 3.04 20.97 7.32
C GLU A 92 4.49 20.51 7.42
N LEU A 93 5.29 20.76 6.39
CA LEU A 93 6.71 20.42 6.35
C LEU A 93 7.50 21.23 7.40
N ASP A 94 7.22 22.52 7.54
CA ASP A 94 7.85 23.37 8.55
C ASP A 94 7.54 22.92 9.97
N ALA A 95 6.28 22.57 10.26
CA ALA A 95 5.89 22.05 11.56
C ALA A 95 6.68 20.77 11.93
N PHE A 96 6.81 19.83 10.99
CA PHE A 96 7.58 18.60 11.20
C PHE A 96 9.10 18.83 11.36
N LEU A 97 9.68 19.73 10.54
CA LEU A 97 11.11 20.05 10.62
C LEU A 97 11.47 20.84 11.89
N GLN A 98 10.53 21.59 12.46
CA GLN A 98 10.72 22.31 13.72
C GLN A 98 10.56 21.39 14.94
N ASP A 99 9.77 20.31 14.85
CA ASP A 99 9.63 19.32 15.92
C ASP A 99 11.00 18.67 16.29
N LYS A 100 11.21 18.51 17.60
CA LYS A 100 12.40 17.93 18.24
C LYS A 100 12.07 16.78 19.20
N GLY A 101 10.80 16.39 19.31
CA GLY A 101 10.40 15.23 20.11
C GLY A 101 10.94 13.93 19.51
N ALA A 102 11.34 12.99 20.36
CA ALA A 102 11.88 11.69 19.96
C ALA A 102 10.84 10.80 19.22
N ASP A 103 9.55 11.11 19.38
CA ASP A 103 8.39 10.43 18.80
C ASP A 103 7.75 11.22 17.64
N LYS A 104 8.40 12.27 17.11
CA LYS A 104 7.83 13.14 16.06
C LYS A 104 7.42 12.37 14.80
N ASP A 105 8.15 11.32 14.44
CA ASP A 105 7.89 10.48 13.27
C ASP A 105 6.59 9.67 13.48
N GLN A 106 6.46 9.07 14.66
CA GLN A 106 5.26 8.37 15.12
C GLN A 106 4.04 9.31 15.20
N ARG A 107 4.22 10.55 15.65
CA ARG A 107 3.16 11.58 15.65
C ARG A 107 2.73 11.97 14.25
N LEU A 108 3.65 12.16 13.31
CA LEU A 108 3.31 12.50 11.94
C LEU A 108 2.50 11.38 11.28
N VAL A 109 2.99 10.14 11.34
CA VAL A 109 2.30 8.97 10.79
C VAL A 109 0.92 8.80 11.43
N ASN A 110 0.80 8.96 12.75
CA ASN A 110 -0.49 8.88 13.42
C ASN A 110 -1.46 9.98 13.00
N SER A 111 -0.98 11.22 12.82
CA SER A 111 -1.82 12.32 12.36
C SER A 111 -2.36 12.04 10.96
N LEU A 112 -1.53 11.61 10.02
CA LEU A 112 -1.96 11.33 8.64
C LEU A 112 -2.95 10.16 8.53
N LEU A 113 -2.90 9.22 9.48
CA LEU A 113 -3.78 8.05 9.51
C LEU A 113 -5.10 8.28 10.28
N HIS A 114 -5.09 9.09 11.34
CA HIS A 114 -6.20 9.11 12.32
C HIS A 114 -6.81 10.49 12.60
N ASP A 115 -6.17 11.58 12.19
CA ASP A 115 -6.65 12.94 12.46
C ASP A 115 -7.71 13.32 11.41
N ASP A 116 -8.86 13.87 11.85
CA ASP A 116 -9.99 14.26 10.99
C ASP A 116 -9.55 15.15 9.82
N ARG A 117 -8.50 15.96 10.04
CA ARG A 117 -7.88 16.83 9.04
C ARG A 117 -7.42 16.10 7.77
N TYR A 118 -7.07 14.81 7.88
CA TYR A 118 -6.51 14.01 6.78
C TYR A 118 -7.42 12.86 6.32
N THR A 119 -8.49 12.55 7.06
CA THR A 119 -9.35 11.37 6.81
C THR A 119 -9.90 11.29 5.38
N GLU A 120 -10.34 12.41 4.80
CA GLU A 120 -10.83 12.43 3.41
C GLU A 120 -9.70 12.28 2.38
N GLU A 121 -8.49 12.80 2.67
CA GLU A 121 -7.34 12.65 1.77
C GLU A 121 -6.82 11.21 1.77
N TYR A 122 -6.68 10.61 2.96
CA TYR A 122 -6.40 9.19 3.16
C TYR A 122 -7.45 8.33 2.42
N ALA A 123 -8.74 8.55 2.68
CA ALA A 123 -9.80 7.75 2.09
C ALA A 123 -9.84 7.87 0.55
N ARG A 124 -9.64 9.06 -0.01
CA ARG A 124 -9.57 9.30 -1.46
C ARG A 124 -8.35 8.63 -2.10
N ASN A 125 -7.17 8.70 -1.45
CA ASN A 125 -5.94 8.07 -1.93
C ASN A 125 -6.09 6.54 -2.00
N TRP A 126 -6.45 5.91 -0.88
CA TRP A 126 -6.61 4.45 -0.82
C TRP A 126 -7.78 3.95 -1.66
N ALA A 127 -8.90 4.68 -1.73
CA ALA A 127 -9.99 4.34 -2.64
C ALA A 127 -9.58 4.41 -4.12
N THR A 128 -8.74 5.36 -4.51
CA THR A 128 -8.19 5.44 -5.88
C THR A 128 -7.33 4.20 -6.19
N ILE A 129 -6.34 3.92 -5.34
CA ILE A 129 -5.43 2.77 -5.48
C ILE A 129 -6.21 1.46 -5.60
N TRP A 130 -7.14 1.22 -4.67
CA TRP A 130 -7.94 0.00 -4.67
C TRP A 130 -9.00 -0.06 -5.77
N THR A 131 -9.51 1.08 -6.27
CA THR A 131 -10.35 1.07 -7.48
C THR A 131 -9.54 0.56 -8.68
N ASN A 132 -8.31 1.06 -8.86
CA ASN A 132 -7.41 0.63 -9.94
C ASN A 132 -7.08 -0.87 -9.84
N ILE A 133 -6.77 -1.37 -8.64
CA ILE A 133 -6.47 -2.81 -8.41
C ILE A 133 -7.69 -3.70 -8.69
N LEU A 134 -8.88 -3.31 -8.25
CA LEU A 134 -10.07 -4.18 -8.28
C LEU A 134 -10.78 -4.19 -9.64
N ILE A 135 -10.78 -3.07 -10.37
CA ILE A 135 -11.53 -2.92 -11.63
C ILE A 135 -10.74 -2.28 -12.78
N GLY A 136 -9.43 -2.05 -12.63
CA GLY A 136 -8.61 -1.38 -13.66
C GLY A 136 -8.71 0.15 -13.63
N GLN A 137 -7.92 0.82 -14.46
CA GLN A 137 -7.90 2.30 -14.53
C GLN A 137 -9.11 2.87 -15.28
N THR A 138 -9.49 2.19 -16.37
CA THR A 138 -10.63 2.47 -17.26
C THR A 138 -11.95 1.95 -16.70
N GLY A 139 -11.92 0.75 -16.09
CA GLY A 139 -13.09 -0.03 -15.74
C GLY A 139 -14.22 0.74 -15.05
N GLY A 140 -15.42 0.57 -15.58
CA GLY A 140 -16.64 1.20 -15.08
C GLY A 140 -16.87 2.62 -15.61
N ASN A 141 -16.07 3.08 -16.57
CA ASN A 141 -16.28 4.32 -17.33
C ASN A 141 -16.79 4.06 -18.77
N GLU A 142 -16.84 2.80 -19.21
CA GLU A 142 -17.22 2.45 -20.59
C GLU A 142 -18.73 2.63 -20.82
N ARG A 143 -19.12 2.96 -22.07
CA ARG A 143 -20.54 2.89 -22.44
C ARG A 143 -21.03 1.45 -22.30
N ASN A 144 -22.16 1.29 -21.60
CA ASN A 144 -22.79 0.00 -21.31
C ASN A 144 -21.99 -0.95 -20.38
N SER A 145 -21.02 -0.42 -19.63
CA SER A 145 -20.31 -1.15 -18.57
C SER A 145 -21.29 -1.70 -17.52
N LEU A 146 -21.03 -2.91 -17.02
CA LEU A 146 -21.82 -3.49 -15.90
C LEU A 146 -21.36 -2.94 -14.55
N THR A 147 -20.08 -2.56 -14.48
CA THR A 147 -19.45 -1.92 -13.34
C THR A 147 -19.70 -0.40 -13.39
N SER A 148 -19.89 0.21 -12.22
CA SER A 148 -19.87 1.65 -12.00
C SER A 148 -18.61 2.01 -11.23
N ARG A 149 -17.70 2.77 -11.85
CA ARG A 149 -16.48 3.23 -11.17
C ARG A 149 -16.80 4.06 -9.93
N ALA A 150 -17.76 4.98 -10.06
CA ALA A 150 -18.27 5.79 -8.94
C ALA A 150 -18.87 4.93 -7.81
N GLY A 151 -19.54 3.82 -8.14
CA GLY A 151 -20.04 2.85 -7.15
C GLY A 151 -18.92 2.19 -6.36
N MET A 152 -17.87 1.72 -7.05
CA MET A 152 -16.69 1.12 -6.41
C MET A 152 -15.92 2.13 -5.55
N SER A 153 -15.57 3.30 -6.10
CA SER A 153 -14.81 4.32 -5.39
C SER A 153 -15.57 4.87 -4.17
N LYS A 154 -16.90 5.00 -4.24
CA LYS A 154 -17.73 5.33 -3.06
C LYS A 154 -17.60 4.27 -1.97
N TYR A 155 -17.80 2.99 -2.32
CA TYR A 155 -17.68 1.88 -1.36
C TYR A 155 -16.31 1.85 -0.66
N LEU A 156 -15.23 1.99 -1.44
CA LEU A 156 -13.87 1.97 -0.92
C LEU A 156 -13.60 3.20 -0.04
N ARG A 157 -13.96 4.41 -0.48
CA ARG A 157 -13.77 5.65 0.31
C ARG A 157 -14.51 5.57 1.64
N ASP A 158 -15.77 5.14 1.62
CA ASP A 158 -16.58 4.95 2.82
C ASP A 158 -16.03 3.81 3.73
N SER A 159 -15.23 2.87 3.20
CA SER A 159 -14.58 1.82 3.97
C SER A 159 -13.26 2.29 4.60
N PHE A 160 -12.40 2.98 3.84
CA PHE A 160 -11.14 3.54 4.33
C PHE A 160 -11.34 4.67 5.35
N ALA A 161 -12.32 5.55 5.14
CA ALA A 161 -12.65 6.63 6.07
C ALA A 161 -13.02 6.09 7.47
N ARG A 162 -13.75 4.96 7.52
CA ARG A 162 -14.18 4.29 8.75
C ARG A 162 -13.17 3.27 9.30
N ASN A 163 -12.00 3.12 8.67
CA ASN A 163 -11.02 2.07 8.98
C ASN A 163 -11.63 0.65 9.03
N LYS A 164 -12.43 0.28 8.01
CA LYS A 164 -13.01 -1.06 7.93
C LYS A 164 -11.90 -2.12 7.90
N PRO A 165 -11.99 -3.20 8.72
CA PRO A 165 -11.09 -4.34 8.64
C PRO A 165 -10.96 -4.90 7.21
N TYR A 166 -9.74 -5.25 6.79
CA TYR A 166 -9.51 -5.73 5.42
C TYR A 166 -10.21 -7.06 5.12
N ASN A 167 -10.30 -7.97 6.09
CA ASN A 167 -11.06 -9.22 5.94
C ASN A 167 -12.54 -8.95 5.63
N ASP A 168 -13.16 -7.96 6.29
CA ASP A 168 -14.55 -7.57 6.02
C ASP A 168 -14.68 -6.99 4.60
N MET A 169 -13.70 -6.19 4.16
CA MET A 169 -13.65 -5.69 2.78
C MET A 169 -13.57 -6.83 1.76
N VAL A 170 -12.72 -7.83 1.99
CA VAL A 170 -12.57 -9.01 1.10
C VAL A 170 -13.86 -9.83 1.09
N PHE A 171 -14.44 -10.10 2.27
CA PHE A 171 -15.70 -10.83 2.39
C PHE A 171 -16.82 -10.13 1.62
N GLU A 172 -17.03 -8.82 1.85
CA GLU A 172 -18.04 -8.04 1.13
C GLU A 172 -17.78 -8.02 -0.39
N LEU A 173 -16.54 -7.84 -0.85
CA LEU A 173 -16.22 -7.81 -2.30
C LEU A 173 -16.49 -9.15 -3.00
N VAL A 174 -16.26 -10.28 -2.32
CA VAL A 174 -16.49 -11.63 -2.88
C VAL A 174 -17.97 -12.04 -2.81
N THR A 175 -18.68 -11.64 -1.75
CA THR A 175 -20.05 -12.13 -1.45
C THR A 175 -21.17 -11.17 -1.85
N ALA A 176 -20.87 -9.90 -2.14
CA ALA A 176 -21.88 -8.88 -2.41
C ALA A 176 -22.94 -9.27 -3.46
N THR A 177 -24.17 -8.84 -3.19
CA THR A 177 -25.30 -8.79 -4.12
C THR A 177 -25.91 -7.39 -4.11
N GLY A 178 -26.77 -7.08 -5.08
CA GLY A 178 -27.44 -5.79 -5.24
C GLY A 178 -26.95 -4.99 -6.45
N SER A 179 -27.31 -3.71 -6.48
CA SER A 179 -27.08 -2.83 -7.63
C SER A 179 -25.71 -2.15 -7.62
N THR A 180 -25.07 -2.07 -8.79
CA THR A 180 -23.73 -1.49 -8.96
C THR A 180 -23.68 0.04 -8.85
N LYS A 181 -24.81 0.73 -9.06
CA LYS A 181 -24.86 2.19 -9.28
C LYS A 181 -25.42 2.97 -8.08
N PRO A 182 -24.72 4.01 -7.58
CA PRO A 182 -25.24 4.87 -6.51
C PRO A 182 -26.63 5.46 -6.83
N GLY A 183 -27.49 5.54 -5.81
CA GLY A 183 -28.84 6.12 -5.92
C GLY A 183 -29.92 5.20 -6.49
N THR A 184 -29.60 3.93 -6.77
CA THR A 184 -30.58 2.89 -7.11
C THR A 184 -31.07 2.16 -5.86
N GLU A 185 -32.19 1.43 -5.99
CA GLU A 185 -32.64 0.47 -4.98
C GLU A 185 -31.58 -0.63 -4.79
N ASN A 186 -31.40 -1.09 -3.55
CA ASN A 186 -30.40 -2.11 -3.17
C ASN A 186 -28.97 -1.79 -3.65
N PHE A 187 -28.58 -0.50 -3.73
CA PHE A 187 -27.20 -0.12 -4.06
C PHE A 187 -26.20 -0.75 -3.10
N ASN A 188 -25.27 -1.51 -3.64
CA ASN A 188 -24.14 -2.09 -2.93
C ASN A 188 -22.87 -1.92 -3.79
N GLY A 189 -22.03 -0.95 -3.43
CA GLY A 189 -20.86 -0.61 -4.22
C GLY A 189 -19.81 -1.73 -4.32
N ALA A 190 -19.80 -2.72 -3.43
CA ALA A 190 -18.88 -3.85 -3.49
C ALA A 190 -19.16 -4.79 -4.69
N THR A 191 -20.41 -4.88 -5.16
CA THR A 191 -20.82 -5.68 -6.34
C THR A 191 -20.03 -5.36 -7.61
N ASN A 192 -19.51 -4.14 -7.70
CA ASN A 192 -18.71 -3.63 -8.81
C ASN A 192 -17.43 -4.45 -9.09
N PHE A 193 -16.91 -5.17 -8.09
CA PHE A 193 -15.75 -6.05 -8.29
C PHE A 193 -16.08 -7.22 -9.22
N LEU A 194 -17.23 -7.86 -9.04
CA LEU A 194 -17.63 -9.07 -9.78
C LEU A 194 -18.53 -8.79 -10.99
N ALA A 195 -19.20 -7.63 -11.07
CA ALA A 195 -20.24 -7.35 -12.06
C ALA A 195 -19.85 -7.63 -13.54
N MET A 196 -18.64 -7.29 -13.97
CA MET A 196 -18.13 -7.64 -15.32
C MET A 196 -17.43 -8.99 -15.39
N LYS A 197 -17.13 -9.63 -14.25
CA LYS A 197 -16.23 -10.80 -14.17
C LYS A 197 -16.95 -12.15 -14.15
N VAL A 198 -18.26 -12.20 -13.86
CA VAL A 198 -19.04 -13.45 -13.67
C VAL A 198 -19.82 -13.91 -14.90
N ASN A 199 -20.21 -13.01 -15.79
CA ASN A 199 -21.13 -13.33 -16.90
C ASN A 199 -20.44 -13.95 -18.12
N GLU A 200 -19.15 -13.68 -18.32
CA GLU A 200 -18.39 -14.04 -19.52
C GLU A 200 -17.41 -15.17 -19.21
N ASP A 201 -17.09 -15.96 -20.25
CA ASP A 201 -16.16 -17.10 -20.20
C ASP A 201 -16.28 -17.96 -18.92
N GLN A 202 -17.52 -18.32 -18.59
CA GLN A 202 -17.88 -19.16 -17.43
C GLN A 202 -17.31 -18.65 -16.08
N ALA A 203 -17.23 -17.33 -15.87
CA ALA A 203 -16.65 -16.69 -14.68
C ALA A 203 -15.13 -16.92 -14.47
N THR A 204 -14.40 -17.25 -15.54
CA THR A 204 -12.92 -17.39 -15.51
C THR A 204 -12.22 -16.12 -15.00
N LEU A 205 -12.69 -14.93 -15.39
CA LEU A 205 -12.12 -13.66 -14.91
C LEU A 205 -12.40 -13.41 -13.42
N ALA A 206 -13.55 -13.85 -12.89
CA ALA A 206 -13.83 -13.81 -11.45
C ALA A 206 -12.91 -14.75 -10.67
N THR A 207 -12.68 -15.95 -11.22
CA THR A 207 -11.77 -16.98 -10.69
C THR A 207 -10.35 -16.41 -10.54
N SER A 208 -9.77 -15.92 -11.64
CA SER A 208 -8.39 -15.42 -11.68
C SER A 208 -8.20 -14.13 -10.88
N SER A 209 -9.14 -13.18 -10.99
CA SER A 209 -9.04 -11.91 -10.26
C SER A 209 -9.11 -12.12 -8.75
N THR A 210 -10.04 -12.96 -8.28
CA THR A 210 -10.24 -13.17 -6.84
C THR A 210 -9.05 -13.87 -6.20
N SER A 211 -8.51 -14.93 -6.83
CA SER A 211 -7.35 -15.64 -6.28
C SER A 211 -6.06 -14.80 -6.34
N ARG A 212 -5.85 -14.06 -7.43
CA ARG A 212 -4.65 -13.23 -7.64
C ARG A 212 -4.64 -12.02 -6.71
N ILE A 213 -5.71 -11.22 -6.69
CA ILE A 213 -5.75 -9.95 -5.94
C ILE A 213 -5.74 -10.19 -4.43
N PHE A 214 -6.55 -11.14 -3.93
CA PHE A 214 -6.75 -11.31 -2.49
C PHE A 214 -5.91 -12.40 -1.84
N MET A 215 -5.42 -13.40 -2.59
CA MET A 215 -4.62 -14.51 -2.03
C MET A 215 -3.21 -14.62 -2.63
N GLY A 216 -2.89 -13.86 -3.69
CA GLY A 216 -1.59 -13.97 -4.37
C GLY A 216 -1.41 -15.31 -5.10
N LEU A 217 -2.50 -15.93 -5.55
CA LEU A 217 -2.47 -17.26 -6.17
C LEU A 217 -2.82 -17.14 -7.65
N GLN A 218 -1.80 -17.27 -8.51
CA GLN A 218 -1.94 -17.20 -9.97
C GLN A 218 -2.52 -18.49 -10.58
N VAL A 219 -3.77 -18.81 -10.25
CA VAL A 219 -4.46 -20.02 -10.74
C VAL A 219 -4.77 -19.98 -12.24
N GLN A 220 -4.78 -18.81 -12.89
CA GLN A 220 -5.07 -18.67 -14.32
C GLN A 220 -4.12 -19.48 -15.20
N CYS A 221 -2.87 -19.66 -14.78
CA CYS A 221 -1.89 -20.52 -15.46
C CYS A 221 -2.36 -21.98 -15.53
N THR A 222 -3.25 -22.41 -14.64
CA THR A 222 -3.88 -23.74 -14.64
C THR A 222 -5.30 -23.76 -15.21
N GLN A 223 -5.78 -22.72 -15.89
CA GLN A 223 -7.05 -22.78 -16.63
C GLN A 223 -7.01 -23.84 -17.76
N CYS A 224 -5.89 -23.86 -18.50
CA CYS A 224 -5.75 -24.61 -19.77
C CYS A 224 -4.75 -25.80 -19.72
N HIS A 225 -4.00 -25.96 -18.63
CA HIS A 225 -3.07 -27.10 -18.41
C HIS A 225 -2.65 -27.24 -16.95
N ASN A 226 -1.86 -28.26 -16.62
CA ASN A 226 -1.16 -28.33 -15.33
C ASN A 226 0.01 -27.34 -15.31
N HIS A 227 0.33 -26.75 -14.15
CA HIS A 227 1.43 -25.81 -14.02
C HIS A 227 2.77 -26.47 -14.39
N PRO A 228 3.64 -25.81 -15.19
CA PRO A 228 4.90 -26.43 -15.64
C PRO A 228 5.95 -26.57 -14.53
N PHE A 229 5.87 -25.76 -13.48
CA PHE A 229 6.92 -25.66 -12.44
C PHE A 229 6.45 -25.97 -11.01
N ASN A 230 5.18 -26.37 -10.81
CA ASN A 230 4.66 -26.74 -9.49
C ASN A 230 3.59 -27.84 -9.60
N GLN A 231 3.05 -28.30 -8.46
CA GLN A 231 2.11 -29.43 -8.41
C GLN A 231 0.64 -29.07 -8.73
N TRP A 232 0.32 -27.81 -9.02
CA TRP A 232 -1.05 -27.40 -9.31
C TRP A 232 -1.50 -27.92 -10.68
N LYS A 233 -2.63 -28.64 -10.66
CA LYS A 233 -3.24 -29.24 -11.84
C LYS A 233 -4.33 -28.34 -12.41
N GLN A 234 -4.71 -28.59 -13.66
CA GLN A 234 -5.80 -27.87 -14.33
C GLN A 234 -7.10 -27.88 -13.51
N GLN A 235 -7.34 -28.98 -12.80
CA GLN A 235 -8.46 -29.16 -11.87
C GLN A 235 -8.61 -28.03 -10.84
N LYS A 236 -7.51 -27.49 -10.29
CA LYS A 236 -7.57 -26.46 -9.23
C LYS A 236 -8.19 -25.15 -9.69
N PHE A 237 -8.03 -24.79 -10.97
CA PHE A 237 -8.72 -23.62 -11.53
C PHE A 237 -10.24 -23.85 -11.55
N TRP A 238 -10.68 -25.01 -12.02
CA TRP A 238 -12.11 -25.32 -12.20
C TRP A 238 -12.83 -25.64 -10.88
N GLU A 239 -12.09 -26.14 -9.88
CA GLU A 239 -12.55 -26.23 -8.49
C GLU A 239 -12.82 -24.84 -7.89
N PHE A 240 -11.90 -23.89 -8.06
CA PHE A 240 -12.09 -22.51 -7.58
C PHE A 240 -13.15 -21.75 -8.40
N ASN A 241 -13.22 -22.01 -9.70
CA ASN A 241 -14.24 -21.44 -10.59
C ASN A 241 -15.67 -21.84 -10.17
N SER A 242 -15.84 -23.06 -9.66
CA SER A 242 -17.13 -23.62 -9.24
C SER A 242 -17.83 -22.80 -8.15
N PHE A 243 -17.11 -21.93 -7.42
CA PHE A 243 -17.69 -21.02 -6.43
C PHE A 243 -18.48 -19.85 -7.04
N PHE A 244 -18.16 -19.43 -8.27
CA PHE A 244 -18.78 -18.27 -8.94
C PHE A 244 -19.97 -18.64 -9.84
N ARG A 245 -20.33 -19.93 -9.93
CA ARG A 245 -21.29 -20.44 -10.91
C ARG A 245 -22.76 -20.23 -10.53
N GLN A 246 -23.03 -19.93 -9.26
CA GLN A 246 -24.34 -19.54 -8.74
C GLN A 246 -24.57 -18.02 -8.80
N THR A 247 -23.90 -17.27 -9.68
CA THR A 247 -23.89 -15.80 -9.60
C THR A 247 -23.99 -15.14 -10.97
N ARG A 248 -24.83 -14.11 -11.07
CA ARG A 248 -25.15 -13.43 -12.32
C ARG A 248 -25.20 -11.92 -12.17
N ALA A 249 -24.68 -11.19 -13.15
CA ALA A 249 -24.86 -9.75 -13.24
C ALA A 249 -25.97 -9.43 -14.25
N LEU A 250 -27.18 -9.16 -13.73
CA LEU A 250 -28.35 -8.84 -14.52
C LEU A 250 -28.25 -7.42 -15.08
N ARG A 251 -28.36 -7.27 -16.41
CA ARG A 251 -28.37 -5.95 -17.07
C ARG A 251 -29.69 -5.22 -16.78
N ARG A 252 -29.62 -4.01 -16.23
CA ARG A 252 -30.75 -3.11 -16.06
C ARG A 252 -30.63 -1.97 -17.07
N TYR A 253 -31.60 -1.85 -17.97
CA TYR A 253 -31.55 -0.91 -19.11
C TYR A 253 -32.14 0.46 -18.75
N VAL A 254 -31.72 1.50 -19.48
CA VAL A 254 -32.40 2.80 -19.47
C VAL A 254 -33.78 2.65 -20.12
N SER A 255 -34.82 3.22 -19.50
CA SER A 255 -36.19 3.11 -20.01
C SER A 255 -36.29 3.61 -21.45
N GLY A 256 -36.86 2.78 -22.33
CA GLY A 256 -37.02 3.10 -23.76
C GLY A 256 -35.77 2.98 -24.64
N THR A 257 -34.62 2.56 -24.10
CA THR A 257 -33.39 2.35 -24.91
C THR A 257 -32.79 0.96 -24.71
N ARG A 258 -31.72 0.66 -25.46
CA ARG A 258 -30.89 -0.56 -25.29
C ARG A 258 -29.60 -0.31 -24.50
N ASP A 259 -29.41 0.90 -23.98
CA ASP A 259 -28.25 1.24 -23.18
C ASP A 259 -28.41 0.69 -21.75
N VAL A 260 -27.32 0.14 -21.21
CA VAL A 260 -27.28 -0.39 -19.84
C VAL A 260 -27.16 0.79 -18.87
N SER A 261 -28.11 0.90 -17.95
CA SER A 261 -28.10 1.91 -16.87
C SER A 261 -27.17 1.51 -15.73
N HIS A 262 -27.16 0.22 -15.38
CA HIS A 262 -26.37 -0.43 -14.34
C HIS A 262 -26.53 -1.95 -14.43
N ALA A 263 -25.84 -2.68 -13.56
CA ALA A 263 -26.07 -4.11 -13.33
C ALA A 263 -26.54 -4.38 -11.90
N GLU A 264 -27.24 -5.49 -11.73
CA GLU A 264 -27.62 -6.03 -10.43
C GLU A 264 -26.98 -7.40 -10.28
N LEU A 265 -26.08 -7.54 -9.31
CA LEU A 265 -25.37 -8.79 -9.02
C LEU A 265 -26.25 -9.62 -8.09
N VAL A 266 -26.66 -10.81 -8.52
CA VAL A 266 -27.53 -11.71 -7.79
C VAL A 266 -26.91 -13.09 -7.69
N ASP A 267 -27.28 -13.85 -6.67
CA ASP A 267 -27.08 -15.30 -6.66
C ASP A 267 -28.31 -15.98 -7.28
N GLU A 268 -28.07 -16.97 -8.14
CA GLU A 268 -29.09 -17.77 -8.85
C GLU A 268 -28.74 -19.26 -8.79
N ASP A 269 -29.76 -20.13 -8.80
CA ASP A 269 -29.55 -21.58 -8.78
C ASP A 269 -28.78 -22.05 -10.02
N PHE A 270 -27.73 -22.85 -9.81
CA PHE A 270 -26.89 -23.36 -10.88
C PHE A 270 -27.23 -24.82 -11.17
N ALA A 271 -27.67 -25.15 -12.38
CA ALA A 271 -28.00 -26.54 -12.74
C ALA A 271 -26.79 -27.45 -12.98
N GLY A 272 -25.55 -26.94 -12.88
CA GLY A 272 -24.38 -27.65 -13.38
C GLY A 272 -24.38 -27.78 -14.91
N GLU A 273 -23.28 -28.28 -15.45
CA GLU A 273 -23.17 -28.57 -16.89
C GLU A 273 -23.76 -29.96 -17.24
N ALA A 274 -24.13 -30.73 -16.22
CA ALA A 274 -24.96 -31.94 -16.35
C ALA A 274 -26.48 -31.66 -16.38
N GLY A 275 -26.92 -30.44 -16.03
CA GLY A 275 -28.36 -30.09 -15.93
C GLY A 275 -29.08 -30.66 -14.70
N ASP A 276 -28.34 -31.08 -13.67
CA ASP A 276 -28.84 -31.55 -12.38
C ASP A 276 -28.42 -30.56 -11.26
N PRO A 277 -29.30 -29.68 -10.78
CA PRO A 277 -28.98 -28.74 -9.71
C PRO A 277 -28.67 -29.40 -8.36
N SER A 278 -29.07 -30.66 -8.13
CA SER A 278 -28.67 -31.39 -6.92
C SER A 278 -27.20 -31.82 -6.94
N LYS A 279 -26.56 -31.79 -8.13
CA LYS A 279 -25.15 -32.14 -8.35
C LYS A 279 -24.51 -31.21 -9.39
N ALA A 280 -24.51 -29.93 -9.07
CA ALA A 280 -24.12 -28.85 -9.96
C ALA A 280 -22.59 -28.71 -10.13
N ILE A 281 -22.02 -29.63 -10.90
CA ILE A 281 -20.60 -29.68 -11.30
C ILE A 281 -20.34 -28.91 -12.61
N VAL A 282 -19.12 -28.40 -12.77
CA VAL A 282 -18.62 -27.83 -14.04
C VAL A 282 -17.81 -28.86 -14.82
N PHE A 283 -17.78 -28.74 -16.14
CA PHE A 283 -16.92 -29.54 -17.01
C PHE A 283 -15.74 -28.70 -17.52
N TYR A 284 -14.63 -29.36 -17.78
CA TYR A 284 -13.47 -28.74 -18.43
C TYR A 284 -12.71 -29.76 -19.27
N GLU A 285 -12.11 -29.31 -20.36
CA GLU A 285 -11.37 -30.18 -21.28
C GLU A 285 -9.87 -30.15 -20.99
N LEU A 286 -9.28 -31.34 -20.94
CA LEU A 286 -7.83 -31.53 -20.95
C LEU A 286 -7.29 -31.41 -22.38
N ARG A 287 -6.01 -31.02 -22.54
CA ARG A 287 -5.31 -30.92 -23.84
C ARG A 287 -5.34 -32.19 -24.72
N ASN A 288 -5.69 -33.36 -24.17
CA ASN A 288 -5.85 -34.61 -24.90
C ASN A 288 -7.31 -34.91 -25.31
N GLY A 289 -8.21 -33.92 -25.23
CA GLY A 289 -9.62 -34.05 -25.59
C GLY A 289 -10.48 -34.80 -24.56
N LEU A 290 -9.93 -35.12 -23.38
CA LEU A 290 -10.70 -35.74 -22.31
C LEU A 290 -11.41 -34.68 -21.46
N THR A 291 -12.73 -34.73 -21.41
CA THR A 291 -13.52 -33.97 -20.43
C THR A 291 -13.25 -34.47 -19.00
N ARG A 292 -13.25 -33.54 -18.06
CA ARG A 292 -13.17 -33.74 -16.61
C ARG A 292 -14.22 -32.87 -15.93
N THR A 293 -14.46 -33.15 -14.66
CA THR A 293 -15.48 -32.48 -13.84
C THR A 293 -14.84 -31.85 -12.61
N ALA A 294 -15.35 -30.70 -12.17
CA ALA A 294 -14.99 -30.11 -10.89
C ALA A 294 -16.24 -29.68 -10.09
N GLY A 295 -16.11 -29.68 -8.76
CA GLY A 295 -17.04 -29.08 -7.81
C GLY A 295 -16.33 -28.02 -6.97
N PRO A 296 -17.04 -27.30 -6.08
CA PRO A 296 -16.45 -26.24 -5.28
C PRO A 296 -15.49 -26.80 -4.23
N VAL A 297 -14.19 -26.63 -4.46
CA VAL A 297 -13.11 -27.04 -3.54
C VAL A 297 -12.12 -25.89 -3.40
N PHE A 298 -11.80 -25.53 -2.16
CA PHE A 298 -10.87 -24.44 -1.87
C PHE A 298 -9.41 -24.83 -2.13
N MET A 299 -8.52 -23.85 -2.02
CA MET A 299 -7.11 -23.98 -2.41
C MET A 299 -6.33 -24.97 -1.53
N ASP A 300 -6.74 -25.14 -0.26
CA ASP A 300 -6.19 -26.13 0.68
C ASP A 300 -6.81 -27.53 0.54
N GLY A 301 -7.87 -27.70 -0.25
CA GLY A 301 -8.61 -28.94 -0.39
C GLY A 301 -9.94 -29.02 0.38
N THR A 302 -10.35 -27.97 1.08
CA THR A 302 -11.65 -27.92 1.76
C THR A 302 -12.79 -28.00 0.73
N GLU A 303 -13.58 -29.06 0.79
CA GLU A 303 -14.73 -29.29 -0.10
C GLU A 303 -15.97 -28.55 0.42
N VAL A 304 -16.79 -28.02 -0.49
CA VAL A 304 -18.11 -27.45 -0.22
C VAL A 304 -19.16 -28.28 -0.97
N ASP A 305 -20.42 -28.25 -0.52
CA ASP A 305 -21.50 -29.03 -1.12
C ASP A 305 -21.63 -28.75 -2.63
N VAL A 306 -21.81 -29.83 -3.40
CA VAL A 306 -21.97 -29.82 -4.85
C VAL A 306 -23.39 -29.45 -5.29
N SER A 307 -24.34 -29.25 -4.37
CA SER A 307 -25.63 -28.63 -4.69
C SER A 307 -25.42 -27.28 -5.37
N GLY A 308 -26.29 -27.00 -6.34
CA GLY A 308 -26.37 -25.74 -7.05
C GLY A 308 -27.55 -24.88 -6.59
N TYR A 309 -28.40 -25.38 -5.71
CA TYR A 309 -29.45 -24.57 -5.09
C TYR A 309 -28.84 -23.61 -4.07
N VAL A 310 -29.12 -22.31 -4.22
CA VAL A 310 -28.63 -21.28 -3.28
C VAL A 310 -29.23 -21.48 -1.88
N SER A 311 -30.40 -22.10 -1.78
CA SER A 311 -31.05 -22.48 -0.51
C SER A 311 -30.34 -23.60 0.25
N ASP A 312 -29.62 -24.48 -0.45
CA ASP A 312 -28.80 -25.52 0.18
C ASP A 312 -27.42 -24.96 0.56
N VAL A 313 -26.80 -24.24 -0.39
CA VAL A 313 -25.47 -23.66 -0.23
C VAL A 313 -25.30 -22.42 -1.10
N ASN A 314 -24.90 -21.30 -0.50
CA ASN A 314 -24.33 -20.16 -1.23
C ASN A 314 -22.81 -20.35 -1.33
N ARG A 315 -22.32 -20.77 -2.49
CA ARG A 315 -20.91 -21.09 -2.70
C ARG A 315 -19.99 -19.87 -2.59
N ARG A 316 -20.42 -18.68 -3.01
CA ARG A 316 -19.62 -17.45 -2.83
C ARG A 316 -19.49 -17.06 -1.37
N GLU A 317 -20.56 -17.21 -0.58
CA GLU A 317 -20.51 -16.96 0.86
C GLU A 317 -19.56 -17.93 1.58
N ALA A 318 -19.60 -19.21 1.20
CA ALA A 318 -18.65 -20.22 1.70
C ALA A 318 -17.20 -19.87 1.30
N LEU A 319 -16.96 -19.47 0.04
CA LEU A 319 -15.65 -19.01 -0.43
C LEU A 319 -15.16 -17.80 0.39
N GLY A 320 -16.03 -16.80 0.61
CA GLY A 320 -15.69 -15.61 1.40
C GLY A 320 -15.21 -15.97 2.82
N LYS A 321 -15.89 -16.92 3.49
CA LYS A 321 -15.49 -17.42 4.82
C LYS A 321 -14.12 -18.10 4.80
N MET A 322 -13.89 -19.02 3.85
CA MET A 322 -12.60 -19.71 3.72
C MET A 322 -11.46 -18.75 3.36
N MET A 323 -11.73 -17.70 2.57
CA MET A 323 -10.73 -16.70 2.20
C MET A 323 -10.27 -15.87 3.41
N ILE A 324 -11.18 -15.40 4.27
CA ILE A 324 -10.80 -14.64 5.47
C ILE A 324 -10.08 -15.48 6.53
N GLU A 325 -10.30 -16.80 6.52
CA GLU A 325 -9.57 -17.75 7.37
C GLU A 325 -8.18 -18.10 6.80
N SER A 326 -7.91 -17.87 5.52
CA SER A 326 -6.68 -18.31 4.84
C SER A 326 -5.45 -17.43 5.10
N GLU A 327 -4.31 -18.06 5.45
CA GLU A 327 -3.01 -17.38 5.55
C GLU A 327 -2.55 -16.73 4.23
N PHE A 328 -3.05 -17.22 3.07
CA PHE A 328 -2.73 -16.61 1.78
C PHE A 328 -3.27 -15.18 1.68
N MET A 329 -4.42 -14.89 2.31
CA MET A 329 -4.96 -13.52 2.36
C MET A 329 -4.02 -12.59 3.15
N ASP A 330 -3.60 -13.02 4.35
CA ASP A 330 -2.72 -12.27 5.25
C ASP A 330 -1.39 -11.93 4.57
N LYS A 331 -0.78 -12.92 3.92
CA LYS A 331 0.50 -12.75 3.22
C LYS A 331 0.34 -11.88 1.99
N MET A 332 -0.74 -12.04 1.23
CA MET A 332 -0.96 -11.23 0.03
C MET A 332 -1.11 -9.75 0.35
N ILE A 333 -1.92 -9.38 1.34
CA ILE A 333 -2.09 -7.98 1.71
C ILE A 333 -0.80 -7.39 2.31
N VAL A 334 -0.07 -8.13 3.13
CA VAL A 334 1.24 -7.68 3.63
C VAL A 334 2.23 -7.48 2.48
N ASN A 335 2.33 -8.42 1.53
CA ASN A 335 3.23 -8.31 0.37
C ASN A 335 2.87 -7.11 -0.52
N ARG A 336 1.57 -6.90 -0.78
CA ARG A 336 1.03 -5.78 -1.58
C ARG A 336 1.25 -4.43 -0.91
N MET A 337 0.98 -4.31 0.39
CA MET A 337 1.22 -3.08 1.14
C MET A 337 2.71 -2.78 1.26
N TRP A 338 3.54 -3.80 1.50
CA TRP A 338 5.00 -3.65 1.48
C TRP A 338 5.50 -3.13 0.13
N ALA A 339 5.01 -3.68 -0.99
CA ALA A 339 5.34 -3.21 -2.33
C ALA A 339 4.97 -1.74 -2.56
N HIS A 340 3.79 -1.31 -2.08
CA HIS A 340 3.36 0.10 -2.18
C HIS A 340 4.34 1.05 -1.49
N PHE A 341 4.78 0.75 -0.27
CA PHE A 341 5.71 1.62 0.49
C PHE A 341 7.18 1.47 0.07
N MET A 342 7.62 0.26 -0.27
CA MET A 342 9.04 -0.03 -0.53
C MET A 342 9.40 -0.08 -2.01
N GLY A 343 8.44 -0.07 -2.94
CA GLY A 343 8.65 -0.15 -4.38
C GLY A 343 8.85 -1.55 -4.95
N TYR A 344 9.20 -2.53 -4.11
CA TYR A 344 9.21 -3.94 -4.48
C TYR A 344 8.57 -4.78 -3.38
N ALA A 345 7.82 -5.81 -3.78
CA ALA A 345 7.29 -6.80 -2.86
C ALA A 345 8.40 -7.79 -2.44
N PHE A 346 8.06 -8.74 -1.57
CA PHE A 346 8.95 -9.87 -1.28
C PHE A 346 8.99 -10.89 -2.44
N THR A 347 7.95 -10.95 -3.28
CA THR A 347 7.92 -11.76 -4.51
C THR A 347 7.83 -10.89 -5.77
N LYS A 348 8.10 -11.48 -6.94
CA LYS A 348 7.97 -10.82 -8.25
C LYS A 348 7.24 -11.78 -9.20
N PRO A 349 6.03 -11.47 -9.70
CA PRO A 349 5.22 -10.29 -9.39
C PRO A 349 4.66 -10.29 -7.95
N VAL A 350 4.09 -9.15 -7.53
CA VAL A 350 3.53 -8.90 -6.18
C VAL A 350 2.38 -9.84 -5.81
N ASP A 351 1.71 -10.40 -6.81
CA ASP A 351 0.50 -11.22 -6.70
C ASP A 351 0.74 -12.71 -7.02
N ASP A 352 2.00 -13.12 -6.97
CA ASP A 352 2.42 -14.52 -7.04
C ASP A 352 3.19 -14.90 -5.77
N LEU A 353 2.45 -15.51 -4.85
CA LEU A 353 2.93 -16.19 -3.65
C LEU A 353 2.91 -17.73 -3.84
N GLY A 354 2.86 -18.19 -5.09
CA GLY A 354 2.84 -19.61 -5.41
C GLY A 354 4.12 -20.33 -4.96
N PRO A 355 4.09 -21.67 -4.77
CA PRO A 355 5.22 -22.44 -4.23
C PRO A 355 6.47 -22.45 -5.14
N HIS A 356 6.37 -21.96 -6.37
CA HIS A 356 7.49 -21.75 -7.29
C HIS A 356 8.16 -20.37 -7.14
N ASN A 357 7.54 -19.42 -6.43
CA ASN A 357 8.01 -18.05 -6.26
C ASN A 357 8.42 -17.80 -4.80
N VAL A 358 9.71 -17.97 -4.51
CA VAL A 358 10.24 -17.85 -3.15
C VAL A 358 10.39 -16.38 -2.78
N ALA A 359 9.66 -15.95 -1.73
CA ALA A 359 9.77 -14.60 -1.17
C ALA A 359 11.21 -14.28 -0.70
N SER A 360 11.67 -13.04 -0.90
CA SER A 360 13.02 -12.60 -0.51
C SER A 360 13.27 -12.63 1.00
N HIS A 361 12.22 -12.44 1.81
CA HIS A 361 12.25 -12.51 3.27
C HIS A 361 11.06 -13.34 3.77
N PRO A 362 11.09 -14.68 3.63
CA PRO A 362 9.91 -15.52 3.84
C PRO A 362 9.49 -15.60 5.31
N GLN A 363 10.43 -15.53 6.26
CA GLN A 363 10.13 -15.47 7.70
C GLN A 363 9.39 -14.18 8.05
N LEU A 364 9.86 -13.02 7.55
CA LEU A 364 9.20 -11.73 7.74
C LEU A 364 7.77 -11.74 7.18
N LEU A 365 7.58 -12.21 5.95
CA LEU A 365 6.26 -12.27 5.32
C LEU A 365 5.27 -13.15 6.12
N ASN A 366 5.73 -14.31 6.60
CA ASN A 366 4.90 -15.20 7.42
C ASN A 366 4.56 -14.58 8.79
N GLU A 367 5.56 -14.06 9.51
CA GLU A 367 5.37 -13.48 10.85
C GLU A 367 4.52 -12.20 10.80
N LEU A 368 4.77 -11.30 9.84
CA LEU A 368 4.03 -10.05 9.68
C LEU A 368 2.58 -10.27 9.21
N GLY A 369 2.33 -11.31 8.40
CA GLY A 369 0.97 -11.76 8.08
C GLY A 369 0.20 -12.21 9.33
N ALA A 370 0.83 -13.05 10.16
CA ALA A 370 0.23 -13.50 11.42
C ALA A 370 -0.01 -12.34 12.41
N GLU A 371 0.88 -11.34 12.48
CA GLU A 371 0.67 -10.13 13.28
C GLU A 371 -0.47 -9.26 12.72
N PHE A 372 -0.60 -9.12 11.41
CA PHE A 372 -1.70 -8.38 10.76
C PHE A 372 -3.08 -9.01 11.05
N ARG A 373 -3.17 -10.35 11.07
CA ARG A 373 -4.37 -11.06 11.53
C ARG A 373 -4.68 -10.76 13.01
N LYS A 374 -3.67 -10.74 13.88
CA LYS A 374 -3.84 -10.40 15.32
C LYS A 374 -4.28 -8.97 15.54
N SER A 375 -3.89 -8.03 14.68
CA SER A 375 -4.37 -6.64 14.70
C SER A 375 -5.75 -6.47 14.02
N SER A 376 -6.57 -7.52 13.97
CA SER A 376 -7.91 -7.52 13.36
C SER A 376 -7.93 -6.93 11.93
N PHE A 377 -6.89 -7.22 11.13
CA PHE A 377 -6.76 -6.78 9.75
C PHE A 377 -6.82 -5.25 9.54
N ASP A 378 -6.37 -4.46 10.53
CA ASP A 378 -6.29 -3.00 10.48
C ASP A 378 -5.17 -2.51 9.54
N LEU A 379 -5.56 -1.96 8.39
CA LEU A 379 -4.63 -1.44 7.38
C LEU A 379 -3.86 -0.20 7.84
N LYS A 380 -4.44 0.68 8.68
CA LYS A 380 -3.71 1.84 9.23
C LYS A 380 -2.61 1.36 10.17
N GLN A 381 -2.88 0.31 10.94
CA GLN A 381 -1.91 -0.30 11.84
C GLN A 381 -0.73 -0.93 11.06
N LEU A 382 -1.00 -1.61 9.94
CA LEU A 382 0.04 -2.12 9.03
C LEU A 382 0.85 -1.00 8.35
N ILE A 383 0.18 0.07 7.88
CA ILE A 383 0.86 1.25 7.32
C ILE A 383 1.81 1.86 8.36
N GLN A 384 1.36 2.02 9.61
CA GLN A 384 2.20 2.53 10.70
C GLN A 384 3.44 1.67 10.92
N TRP A 385 3.31 0.34 10.92
CA TRP A 385 4.44 -0.57 11.12
C TRP A 385 5.53 -0.40 10.06
N ILE A 386 5.12 -0.29 8.79
CA ILE A 386 6.03 -0.15 7.64
C ILE A 386 6.64 1.25 7.60
N ALA A 387 5.83 2.31 7.74
CA ALA A 387 6.27 3.70 7.61
C ALA A 387 7.24 4.16 8.70
N LEU A 388 7.30 3.45 9.84
CA LEU A 388 8.23 3.71 10.94
C LEU A 388 9.45 2.78 10.95
N SER A 389 9.55 1.83 10.02
CA SER A 389 10.68 0.91 9.93
C SER A 389 11.97 1.60 9.47
N GLU A 390 13.10 1.08 9.94
CA GLU A 390 14.43 1.51 9.51
C GLU A 390 14.63 1.43 8.00
N PRO A 391 14.32 0.33 7.28
CA PRO A 391 14.43 0.27 5.82
C PRO A 391 13.62 1.36 5.11
N TYR A 392 12.40 1.66 5.57
CA TYR A 392 11.60 2.75 5.01
C TYR A 392 12.15 4.14 5.33
N ARG A 393 13.01 4.30 6.35
CA ARG A 393 13.71 5.58 6.64
C ARG A 393 15.05 5.73 5.91
N LEU A 394 15.53 4.75 5.15
CA LEU A 394 16.81 4.86 4.44
C LEU A 394 16.76 5.88 3.30
N SER A 395 17.91 6.48 3.00
CA SER A 395 18.11 7.30 1.80
C SER A 395 17.95 6.43 0.54
N SER A 396 17.50 7.04 -0.56
CA SER A 396 17.51 6.42 -1.90
C SER A 396 18.88 6.47 -2.57
N GLN A 397 19.82 7.27 -2.06
CA GLN A 397 21.18 7.29 -2.57
C GLN A 397 21.92 6.04 -2.11
N THR A 398 22.34 5.22 -3.07
CA THR A 398 23.19 4.04 -2.83
C THR A 398 24.61 4.44 -2.43
N THR A 399 25.31 3.46 -1.88
CA THR A 399 26.71 3.50 -1.47
C THR A 399 27.47 2.37 -2.18
N GLY A 400 28.80 2.39 -2.15
CA GLY A 400 29.61 1.31 -2.74
C GLY A 400 29.34 -0.08 -2.15
N SER A 401 28.77 -0.17 -0.95
CA SER A 401 28.45 -1.44 -0.25
C SER A 401 27.03 -1.95 -0.48
N ASN A 402 26.21 -1.26 -1.27
CA ASN A 402 24.85 -1.71 -1.61
C ASN A 402 24.37 -1.37 -3.03
N ALA A 403 25.24 -0.84 -3.90
CA ALA A 403 24.92 -0.61 -5.30
C ALA A 403 24.56 -1.88 -6.10
N SER A 404 24.83 -3.09 -5.55
CA SER A 404 24.42 -4.38 -6.10
C SER A 404 23.00 -4.82 -5.72
N ASP A 405 22.34 -4.15 -4.78
CA ASP A 405 20.94 -4.39 -4.42
C ASP A 405 20.01 -3.70 -5.43
N ASP A 406 19.99 -4.18 -6.68
CA ASP A 406 19.16 -3.60 -7.75
C ASP A 406 18.15 -4.62 -8.31
N PRO A 407 16.89 -4.60 -7.83
CA PRO A 407 15.82 -5.48 -8.31
C PRO A 407 15.40 -5.26 -9.78
N GLN A 408 15.86 -4.17 -10.43
CA GLN A 408 15.66 -3.97 -11.86
C GLN A 408 16.47 -4.98 -12.68
N GLN A 409 17.61 -5.47 -12.15
CA GLN A 409 18.40 -6.55 -12.78
C GLN A 409 17.76 -7.94 -12.60
N GLY A 410 16.66 -8.05 -11.86
CA GLY A 410 15.96 -9.30 -11.60
C GLY A 410 16.29 -9.98 -10.27
N GLU A 411 17.22 -9.43 -9.49
CA GLU A 411 17.59 -9.95 -8.16
C GLU A 411 16.48 -9.71 -7.11
N PRO A 412 16.29 -10.60 -6.11
CA PRO A 412 15.33 -10.38 -5.04
C PRO A 412 15.78 -9.23 -4.12
N PRO A 413 14.92 -8.24 -3.82
CA PRO A 413 15.29 -7.04 -3.08
C PRO A 413 15.83 -7.33 -1.69
N LYS A 414 16.89 -6.63 -1.28
CA LYS A 414 17.47 -6.66 0.08
C LYS A 414 17.08 -5.43 0.91
N PHE A 415 16.39 -4.45 0.32
CA PHE A 415 15.89 -3.23 0.99
C PHE A 415 16.99 -2.44 1.71
N THR A 416 18.22 -2.46 1.19
CA THR A 416 19.38 -1.75 1.77
C THR A 416 19.33 -0.23 1.56
N HIS A 417 18.41 0.25 0.75
CA HIS A 417 18.15 1.66 0.48
C HIS A 417 16.70 1.81 0.06
N PHE A 418 16.20 3.05 0.00
CA PHE A 418 14.85 3.27 -0.50
C PHE A 418 14.83 3.27 -2.03
N TYR A 419 14.17 2.30 -2.63
CA TYR A 419 14.06 2.22 -4.09
C TYR A 419 13.21 3.38 -4.63
N LEU A 420 13.74 4.09 -5.63
CA LEU A 420 13.06 5.21 -6.27
C LEU A 420 11.74 4.75 -6.92
N ARG A 421 10.65 5.42 -6.58
CA ARG A 421 9.33 5.23 -7.21
C ARG A 421 8.92 6.47 -7.97
N GLN A 422 8.22 6.31 -9.09
CA GLN A 422 7.53 7.43 -9.72
C GLN A 422 6.23 7.74 -8.99
N MET A 423 5.82 9.01 -8.98
CA MET A 423 4.47 9.40 -8.60
C MET A 423 3.46 8.85 -9.60
N SER A 424 2.30 8.42 -9.11
CA SER A 424 1.15 8.22 -9.99
C SER A 424 0.63 9.56 -10.51
N ALA A 425 -0.13 9.55 -11.61
CA ALA A 425 -0.76 10.77 -12.14
C ALA A 425 -1.67 11.44 -11.10
N GLU A 426 -2.35 10.65 -10.26
CA GLU A 426 -3.18 11.13 -9.17
C GLU A 426 -2.36 11.80 -8.05
N GLN A 427 -1.21 11.23 -7.69
CA GLN A 427 -0.29 11.85 -6.72
C GLN A 427 0.27 13.17 -7.24
N LEU A 428 0.61 13.22 -8.54
CA LEU A 428 1.09 14.43 -9.22
C LEU A 428 0.01 15.53 -9.24
N TYR A 429 -1.23 15.18 -9.61
CA TYR A 429 -2.38 16.09 -9.56
C TYR A 429 -2.57 16.70 -8.17
N GLN A 430 -2.68 15.84 -7.14
CA GLN A 430 -2.95 16.29 -5.78
C GLN A 430 -1.77 17.11 -5.20
N SER A 431 -0.54 16.79 -5.59
CA SER A 431 0.66 17.57 -5.21
C SER A 431 0.71 18.94 -5.87
N LEU A 432 0.27 19.08 -7.13
CA LEU A 432 0.15 20.39 -7.78
C LEU A 432 -1.00 21.20 -7.17
N VAL A 433 -2.14 20.56 -6.90
CA VAL A 433 -3.30 21.19 -6.24
C VAL A 433 -2.96 21.68 -4.84
N SER A 434 -2.22 20.91 -4.01
CA SER A 434 -1.86 21.32 -2.65
C SER A 434 -0.93 22.55 -2.59
N THR A 435 -0.17 22.82 -3.66
CA THR A 435 0.66 24.03 -3.76
C THR A 435 -0.13 25.31 -4.11
N ASN A 436 -1.40 25.19 -4.50
CA ASN A 436 -2.27 26.32 -4.82
C ASN A 436 -3.58 26.29 -4.03
N LYS A 437 -3.69 27.12 -2.98
CA LYS A 437 -4.86 27.19 -2.09
C LYS A 437 -6.17 27.55 -2.83
N ALA A 438 -6.10 28.15 -4.02
CA ALA A 438 -7.27 28.43 -4.86
C ALA A 438 -7.81 27.18 -5.60
N SER A 439 -6.98 26.16 -5.85
CA SER A 439 -7.37 24.96 -6.62
C SER A 439 -8.36 24.04 -5.88
N GLY A 440 -8.42 24.12 -4.55
CA GLY A 440 -9.29 23.29 -3.69
C GLY A 440 -10.71 23.82 -3.48
N GLN A 441 -11.17 24.79 -4.26
CA GLN A 441 -12.53 25.37 -4.13
C GLN A 441 -13.58 24.63 -4.96
N GLY A 442 -14.76 24.42 -4.34
CA GLY A 442 -15.92 23.75 -4.92
C GLY A 442 -16.41 22.57 -4.06
N SER A 443 -17.54 21.97 -4.43
CA SER A 443 -18.00 20.71 -3.81
C SER A 443 -17.03 19.56 -4.12
N TYR A 444 -17.11 18.48 -3.35
CA TYR A 444 -16.28 17.29 -3.56
C TYR A 444 -16.46 16.73 -4.99
N GLU A 445 -17.70 16.69 -5.48
CA GLU A 445 -18.06 16.22 -6.82
C GLU A 445 -17.36 17.08 -7.90
N GLN A 446 -17.37 18.41 -7.75
CA GLN A 446 -16.70 19.31 -8.68
C GLN A 446 -15.17 19.16 -8.66
N GLN A 447 -14.59 18.83 -7.52
CA GLN A 447 -13.14 18.57 -7.40
C GLN A 447 -12.76 17.25 -8.07
N GLU A 448 -13.56 16.20 -7.87
CA GLU A 448 -13.37 14.90 -8.53
C GLU A 448 -13.67 14.95 -10.03
N GLU A 449 -14.64 15.73 -10.50
CA GLU A 449 -14.87 15.97 -11.94
C GLU A 449 -13.65 16.62 -12.60
N LYS A 450 -13.12 17.71 -12.03
CA LYS A 450 -11.89 18.38 -12.52
C LYS A 450 -10.70 17.41 -12.53
N ARG A 451 -10.54 16.63 -11.46
CA ARG A 451 -9.50 15.60 -11.34
C ARG A 451 -9.62 14.55 -12.44
N ASN A 452 -10.82 13.99 -12.65
CA ASN A 452 -11.05 12.97 -13.66
C ASN A 452 -10.85 13.51 -15.08
N GLN A 453 -11.28 14.74 -15.38
CA GLN A 453 -11.02 15.43 -16.66
C GLN A 453 -9.52 15.64 -16.91
N TRP A 454 -8.74 15.90 -15.87
CA TRP A 454 -7.29 16.01 -15.96
C TRP A 454 -6.62 14.64 -16.15
N LEU A 455 -7.03 13.62 -15.38
CA LEU A 455 -6.49 12.25 -15.45
C LEU A 455 -6.78 11.55 -16.79
N GLN A 456 -7.93 11.80 -17.42
CA GLN A 456 -8.28 11.26 -18.73
C GLN A 456 -7.24 11.61 -19.82
N GLN A 457 -6.51 12.72 -19.67
CA GLN A 457 -5.46 13.15 -20.60
C GLN A 457 -4.20 12.26 -20.52
N PHE A 458 -4.02 11.51 -19.43
CA PHE A 458 -2.94 10.54 -19.26
C PHE A 458 -3.34 9.15 -19.75
N VAL A 459 -4.59 8.72 -19.47
CA VAL A 459 -5.11 7.39 -19.83
C VAL A 459 -5.36 7.25 -21.34
N SER A 460 -5.85 8.30 -22.01
CA SER A 460 -6.18 8.26 -23.45
C SER A 460 -4.96 8.12 -24.38
N ALA A 461 -3.74 8.29 -23.86
CA ALA A 461 -2.51 8.27 -24.67
C ALA A 461 -1.92 6.86 -24.88
N PHE A 462 -2.06 5.96 -23.91
CA PHE A 462 -1.48 4.61 -23.94
C PHE A 462 -2.41 3.60 -23.26
N GLY A 463 -3.11 2.79 -24.05
CA GLY A 463 -4.00 1.75 -23.54
C GLY A 463 -3.24 0.54 -23.00
N THR A 464 -2.93 0.55 -21.71
CA THR A 464 -2.41 -0.62 -20.97
C THR A 464 -3.47 -1.09 -19.96
N ASP A 465 -4.51 -1.76 -20.46
CA ASP A 465 -5.59 -2.34 -19.65
C ASP A 465 -5.33 -3.84 -19.31
N GLU A 466 -4.18 -4.38 -19.71
CA GLU A 466 -3.76 -5.76 -19.40
C GLU A 466 -3.14 -5.89 -18.00
N GLY A 467 -3.87 -5.45 -16.97
CA GLY A 467 -3.62 -5.81 -15.58
C GLY A 467 -2.28 -5.42 -14.97
N ASP A 468 -1.48 -4.59 -15.64
CA ASP A 468 -0.22 -4.07 -15.08
C ASP A 468 -0.54 -3.12 -13.92
N GLU A 469 -0.16 -3.55 -12.71
CA GLU A 469 -0.28 -2.76 -11.49
C GLU A 469 0.79 -1.66 -11.42
N SER A 470 1.72 -1.59 -12.40
CA SER A 470 2.62 -0.44 -12.55
C SER A 470 1.82 0.81 -12.91
N THR A 471 1.57 1.65 -11.90
CA THR A 471 1.12 3.05 -12.07
C THR A 471 2.25 3.95 -12.58
N SER A 472 3.21 3.36 -13.33
CA SER A 472 4.43 4.03 -13.75
C SER A 472 4.10 5.15 -14.75
N PHE A 473 4.50 6.36 -14.38
CA PHE A 473 4.40 7.53 -15.25
C PHE A 473 5.45 7.40 -16.35
N ASN A 474 5.13 6.63 -17.39
CA ASN A 474 5.91 6.54 -18.61
C ASN A 474 5.85 7.88 -19.36
N GLY A 475 6.74 8.79 -18.95
CA GLY A 475 6.80 10.22 -19.31
C GLY A 475 6.86 10.48 -20.80
N SER A 476 5.70 10.37 -21.44
CA SER A 476 5.52 10.54 -22.86
C SER A 476 5.52 12.02 -23.25
N ILE A 477 5.84 12.31 -24.51
CA ILE A 477 5.92 13.69 -25.02
C ILE A 477 4.63 14.50 -24.72
N PRO A 478 3.39 13.97 -24.89
CA PRO A 478 2.18 14.71 -24.52
C PRO A 478 2.11 15.06 -23.03
N GLN A 479 2.49 14.13 -22.15
CA GLN A 479 2.45 14.34 -20.69
C GLN A 479 3.50 15.37 -20.24
N ALA A 480 4.69 15.36 -20.82
CA ALA A 480 5.72 16.37 -20.58
C ALA A 480 5.26 17.76 -21.08
N LEU A 481 4.69 17.86 -22.28
CA LEU A 481 4.14 19.12 -22.81
C LEU A 481 2.98 19.65 -21.97
N MET A 482 2.13 18.75 -21.44
CA MET A 482 1.04 19.07 -20.53
C MET A 482 1.53 19.60 -19.19
N MET A 483 2.61 19.03 -18.63
CA MET A 483 3.27 19.56 -17.44
C MET A 483 3.94 20.92 -17.71
N PHE A 484 4.53 21.11 -18.88
CA PHE A 484 5.22 22.36 -19.23
C PHE A 484 4.26 23.55 -19.41
N ASN A 485 3.07 23.31 -19.99
CA ASN A 485 2.16 24.37 -20.46
C ASN A 485 0.75 24.34 -19.84
N GLY A 486 0.41 23.31 -19.06
CA GLY A 486 -0.94 23.12 -18.53
C GLY A 486 -1.30 24.06 -17.38
N ASP A 487 -2.61 24.30 -17.22
CA ASP A 487 -3.12 25.27 -16.24
C ASP A 487 -2.71 24.96 -14.79
N LEU A 488 -2.52 23.69 -14.40
CA LEU A 488 -2.04 23.38 -13.04
C LEU A 488 -0.65 23.96 -12.75
N VAL A 489 0.31 23.80 -13.67
CA VAL A 489 1.67 24.31 -13.47
C VAL A 489 1.69 25.82 -13.61
N LYS A 490 0.95 26.39 -14.56
CA LYS A 490 0.74 27.84 -14.69
C LYS A 490 0.15 28.48 -13.42
N ASN A 491 -0.80 27.80 -12.77
CA ASN A 491 -1.39 28.27 -11.51
C ASN A 491 -0.43 28.07 -10.33
N ALA A 492 0.30 26.96 -10.28
CA ALA A 492 1.33 26.71 -9.27
C ALA A 492 2.51 27.69 -9.35
N THR A 493 2.80 28.25 -10.52
CA THR A 493 3.81 29.30 -10.76
C THR A 493 3.23 30.72 -10.82
N SER A 494 1.94 30.92 -10.52
CA SER A 494 1.36 32.26 -10.39
C SER A 494 1.86 32.96 -9.12
N VAL A 495 2.15 34.27 -9.22
CA VAL A 495 2.58 35.12 -8.09
C VAL A 495 1.42 35.94 -7.48
N GLU A 496 0.18 35.61 -7.84
CA GLU A 496 -1.04 36.26 -7.35
C GLU A 496 -1.26 36.08 -5.83
N ASN A 497 -2.30 36.70 -5.30
CA ASN A 497 -2.65 36.58 -3.87
C ASN A 497 -3.27 35.21 -3.58
N GLY A 498 -2.76 34.49 -2.57
CA GLY A 498 -3.25 33.16 -2.17
C GLY A 498 -2.53 31.97 -2.83
N THR A 499 -1.55 32.20 -3.70
CA THR A 499 -0.68 31.14 -4.23
C THR A 499 0.58 31.00 -3.36
N PHE A 500 1.15 29.79 -3.28
CA PHE A 500 2.41 29.56 -2.55
C PHE A 500 3.53 30.49 -3.02
N LEU A 501 3.71 30.61 -4.34
CA LEU A 501 4.79 31.39 -4.92
C LEU A 501 4.60 32.90 -4.73
N GLY A 502 3.35 33.38 -4.81
CA GLY A 502 3.02 34.76 -4.50
C GLY A 502 3.31 35.10 -3.04
N ASP A 503 2.89 34.25 -2.11
CA ASP A 503 3.13 34.49 -0.68
C ASP A 503 4.63 34.46 -0.36
N LEU A 504 5.39 33.54 -0.97
CA LEU A 504 6.85 33.49 -0.84
C LEU A 504 7.55 34.71 -1.47
N SER A 505 7.06 35.21 -2.62
CA SER A 505 7.65 36.38 -3.28
C SER A 505 7.51 37.63 -2.41
N ARG A 506 6.37 37.80 -1.72
CA ARG A 506 6.05 38.91 -0.80
C ARG A 506 6.76 38.82 0.56
N GLN A 507 7.23 37.65 0.99
CA GLN A 507 7.94 37.50 2.26
C GLN A 507 9.27 38.27 2.29
N ASN A 508 9.57 38.91 3.42
CA ASN A 508 10.83 39.62 3.66
C ASN A 508 11.97 38.64 4.04
N LEU A 509 12.38 37.82 3.05
CA LEU A 509 13.44 36.83 3.17
C LEU A 509 14.57 37.12 2.17
N LYS A 510 15.80 36.70 2.50
CA LYS A 510 16.94 36.79 1.57
C LYS A 510 16.67 35.90 0.34
N PRO A 511 17.20 36.23 -0.85
CA PRO A 511 17.00 35.43 -2.06
C PRO A 511 17.35 33.93 -1.88
N ALA A 512 18.46 33.63 -1.22
CA ALA A 512 18.87 32.25 -0.93
C ALA A 512 17.87 31.49 -0.03
N ASP A 513 17.24 32.17 0.92
CA ASP A 513 16.23 31.56 1.80
C ASP A 513 14.92 31.28 1.03
N LYS A 514 14.52 32.18 0.11
CA LYS A 514 13.39 31.91 -0.81
C LYS A 514 13.69 30.73 -1.75
N VAL A 515 14.92 30.62 -2.27
CA VAL A 515 15.35 29.46 -3.06
C VAL A 515 15.28 28.17 -2.23
N HIS A 516 15.80 28.18 -0.98
CA HIS A 516 15.66 27.02 -0.10
C HIS A 516 14.19 26.64 0.19
N ARG A 517 13.28 27.61 0.31
CA ARG A 517 11.84 27.37 0.47
C ARG A 517 11.23 26.63 -0.72
N LEU A 518 11.60 26.98 -1.96
CA LEU A 518 11.14 26.26 -3.16
C LEU A 518 11.62 24.80 -3.16
N PHE A 519 12.91 24.55 -2.92
CA PHE A 519 13.44 23.20 -2.88
C PHE A 519 12.85 22.35 -1.74
N LEU A 520 12.54 22.96 -0.60
CA LEU A 520 11.85 22.27 0.50
C LEU A 520 10.43 21.89 0.10
N ALA A 521 9.65 22.81 -0.46
CA ALA A 521 8.28 22.56 -0.89
C ALA A 521 8.19 21.49 -2.00
N GLY A 522 9.06 21.55 -3.01
CA GLY A 522 9.03 20.59 -4.13
C GLY A 522 9.66 19.24 -3.81
N MET A 523 10.82 19.23 -3.14
CA MET A 523 11.72 18.07 -3.04
C MET A 523 12.05 17.64 -1.60
N GLY A 524 11.47 18.29 -0.57
CA GLY A 524 11.73 17.95 0.83
C GLY A 524 13.18 18.20 1.30
N ARG A 525 14.00 18.92 0.52
CA ARG A 525 15.41 19.21 0.85
C ARG A 525 15.77 20.67 0.64
N ARG A 526 16.88 21.10 1.23
CA ARG A 526 17.45 22.42 0.89
C ARG A 526 18.14 22.37 -0.48
N ALA A 527 18.11 23.50 -1.19
CA ALA A 527 18.97 23.74 -2.34
C ALA A 527 20.45 23.53 -2.01
N THR A 528 21.18 22.90 -2.93
CA THR A 528 22.63 22.73 -2.93
C THR A 528 23.35 24.04 -3.31
N ARG A 529 24.68 24.05 -3.21
CA ARG A 529 25.50 25.21 -3.60
C ARG A 529 25.41 25.52 -5.10
N ASP A 530 25.30 24.50 -5.93
CA ASP A 530 25.23 24.65 -7.38
C ASP A 530 23.85 25.16 -7.81
N GLU A 531 22.78 24.68 -7.19
CA GLU A 531 21.41 25.19 -7.39
C GLU A 531 21.26 26.65 -6.93
N LEU A 532 21.86 27.04 -5.81
CA LEU A 532 21.95 28.45 -5.39
C LEU A 532 22.74 29.29 -6.40
N THR A 533 23.78 28.73 -7.01
CA THR A 533 24.58 29.40 -8.05
C THR A 533 23.77 29.58 -9.33
N ILE A 534 22.96 28.59 -9.73
CA ILE A 534 22.03 28.67 -10.85
C ILE A 534 20.96 29.73 -10.58
N ALA A 535 20.35 29.75 -9.39
CA ALA A 535 19.34 30.75 -9.02
C ALA A 535 19.89 32.19 -9.05
N ASN A 536 21.14 32.40 -8.63
CA ASN A 536 21.80 33.71 -8.74
C ASN A 536 22.06 34.13 -10.19
N LYS A 537 22.46 33.20 -11.07
CA LYS A 537 22.59 33.46 -12.51
C LYS A 537 21.24 33.83 -13.15
N LEU A 538 20.18 33.12 -12.76
CA LEU A 538 18.81 33.34 -13.22
C LEU A 538 18.29 34.71 -12.77
N LEU A 539 18.55 35.12 -11.52
CA LEU A 539 18.25 36.47 -11.03
C LEU A 539 18.95 37.56 -11.85
N GLY A 540 20.21 37.33 -12.24
CA GLY A 540 20.95 38.22 -13.14
C GLY A 540 20.34 38.30 -14.54
N ALA A 541 19.94 37.16 -15.12
CA ALA A 541 19.27 37.09 -16.41
C ALA A 541 17.90 37.80 -16.40
N ARG A 542 17.17 37.70 -15.30
CA ARG A 542 15.92 38.43 -15.01
C ARG A 542 16.14 39.88 -14.55
N LYS A 543 17.34 40.45 -14.76
CA LYS A 543 17.69 41.86 -14.47
C LYS A 543 17.43 42.28 -13.01
N GLY A 544 17.48 41.33 -12.08
CA GLY A 544 17.16 41.55 -10.66
C GLY A 544 15.69 41.34 -10.30
N ASP A 545 14.80 41.01 -11.24
CA ASP A 545 13.43 40.64 -10.92
C ASP A 545 13.41 39.30 -10.16
N GLN A 546 13.12 39.40 -8.86
CA GLN A 546 13.05 38.24 -7.98
C GLN A 546 11.78 37.41 -8.21
N ALA A 547 10.68 38.02 -8.67
CA ALA A 547 9.44 37.29 -8.90
C ALA A 547 9.58 36.39 -10.14
N GLU A 548 10.02 36.94 -11.28
CA GLU A 548 10.26 36.14 -12.50
C GLU A 548 11.29 35.02 -12.26
N MET A 549 12.36 35.30 -11.51
CA MET A 549 13.36 34.28 -11.14
C MET A 549 12.76 33.15 -10.32
N LEU A 550 11.90 33.46 -9.35
CA LEU A 550 11.22 32.44 -8.53
C LEU A 550 10.19 31.65 -9.37
N GLN A 551 9.54 32.27 -10.35
CA GLN A 551 8.62 31.59 -11.28
C GLN A 551 9.35 30.57 -12.16
N ASP A 552 10.43 30.99 -12.82
CA ASP A 552 11.27 30.11 -13.64
C ASP A 552 11.84 28.94 -12.82
N LEU A 553 12.36 29.24 -11.63
CA LEU A 553 12.97 28.22 -10.77
C LEU A 553 11.92 27.23 -10.22
N TRP A 554 10.74 27.71 -9.85
CA TRP A 554 9.65 26.84 -9.39
C TRP A 554 9.09 25.99 -10.53
N TRP A 555 8.90 26.57 -11.72
CA TRP A 555 8.57 25.81 -12.93
C TRP A 555 9.61 24.71 -13.20
N SER A 556 10.90 25.03 -13.04
CA SER A 556 12.00 24.08 -13.27
C SER A 556 12.01 22.94 -12.24
N ILE A 557 11.66 23.23 -10.98
CA ILE A 557 11.51 22.22 -9.92
C ILE A 557 10.32 21.30 -10.22
N LEU A 558 9.13 21.85 -10.50
CA LEU A 558 7.91 21.07 -10.78
C LEU A 558 8.04 20.16 -12.02
N ASN A 559 8.92 20.52 -12.97
CA ASN A 559 9.18 19.78 -14.20
C ASN A 559 10.48 18.93 -14.14
N SER A 560 11.07 18.77 -12.95
CA SER A 560 12.30 17.97 -12.77
C SER A 560 12.01 16.50 -12.45
N ASN A 561 12.94 15.62 -12.82
CA ASN A 561 12.86 14.19 -12.47
C ASN A 561 12.80 13.96 -10.95
N GLU A 562 13.51 14.74 -10.13
CA GLU A 562 13.47 14.59 -8.66
C GLU A 562 12.09 14.96 -8.07
N PHE A 563 11.32 15.83 -8.72
CA PHE A 563 9.97 16.16 -8.28
C PHE A 563 8.98 15.02 -8.54
N ILE A 564 8.99 14.41 -9.72
CA ILE A 564 8.10 13.28 -10.04
C ILE A 564 8.51 11.95 -9.39
N LEU A 565 9.64 11.92 -8.68
CA LEU A 565 10.11 10.75 -7.93
C LEU A 565 9.80 10.87 -6.44
N ASN A 566 9.26 9.80 -5.87
CA ASN A 566 9.34 9.52 -4.43
C ASN A 566 10.70 8.86 -4.14
N HIS A 567 11.41 9.37 -3.13
CA HIS A 567 12.86 9.19 -2.98
C HIS A 567 13.34 9.35 -1.54
#